data_AF-G8LXF8-F1
#
_entry.id   AF-G8LXF8-F1
#
_cell.length_a   1.000
_cell.length_b   1.000
_cell.length_c   1.000
_cell.angle_alpha   90.00
_cell.angle_beta   90.00
_cell.angle_gamma   90.00
#
_symmetry.space_group_name_H-M   'P 1'
#
loop_
_entity.id
_entity.type
_entity.pdbx_description
1 polymer ?
#
loop_
_entity_poly.entity_id
_entity_poly.type
_entity_poly.pdbx_seq_one_letter_code
_entity_poly.pdbx_strand_id
1 'polypeptide(L)'
;MPSNISPVLKILKINILALLAFPLLLISIASKLIMKAFEKTLVFMGVAAAIFILFLLNIIINSWGGFFENLALIIGLLVFFGGIIALIFIIPILLGSIALAAFSFISIIVNAILAILFEISYAGYSKLYDICKCDYNDLSDECQSKYPTFACVFWHLLRAFNFLIIKLFSFTWPLSIVVCVGFIGYSIYFVSSKVQNTFGIGIFAYLKLFPLIQTVFAVLYFLVLVIGIAIIILSLGAEWSEWGQMLSLSTQDYDSYIQMQLSEIEPNFLDNSFEEGKNAQRCQQYINTLEELINDFEDLKQQVDAAMCIKHDPVIAYKFSEYVNLLNELSKQLSSKSNINPKIFELKFIPQIERASRLSKDIIKDTLRIINKNVSSANKAQKVFDFFEGCSTEEELKKRYKALCKVYHPDVGGHEETFKLLQNQFEEKMKAVKV
;
A
#
# COMPACT_ATOMS: atom_id res chain seq x y z
N MET A 1 -16.59 32.67 27.10
CA MET A 1 -15.54 32.59 28.14
C MET A 1 -14.75 31.30 27.91
N PRO A 2 -13.48 31.35 27.48
CA PRO A 2 -12.67 30.15 27.41
C PRO A 2 -12.29 29.74 28.84
N SER A 3 -12.61 28.51 29.23
CA SER A 3 -12.17 27.95 30.49
C SER A 3 -10.64 27.78 30.43
N ASN A 4 -9.91 28.57 31.23
CA ASN A 4 -8.49 28.36 31.48
C ASN A 4 -8.30 27.00 32.17
N ILE A 5 -8.16 25.95 31.36
CA ILE A 5 -7.71 24.65 31.82
C ILE A 5 -6.30 24.84 32.38
N SER A 6 -6.07 24.44 33.63
CA SER A 6 -4.75 24.61 34.26
C SER A 6 -3.67 23.87 33.47
N PRO A 7 -2.41 24.36 33.43
CA PRO A 7 -1.32 23.73 32.69
C PRO A 7 -1.13 22.24 33.04
N VAL A 8 -1.39 21.87 34.30
CA VAL A 8 -1.35 20.49 34.80
C VAL A 8 -2.39 19.60 34.10
N LEU A 9 -3.60 20.12 33.89
CA LEU A 9 -4.69 19.36 33.28
C LEU A 9 -4.49 19.24 31.76
N LYS A 10 -3.84 20.23 31.10
CA LYS A 10 -3.36 20.09 29.72
C LYS A 10 -2.29 18.99 29.60
N ILE A 11 -1.30 18.95 30.50
CA ILE A 11 -0.26 17.91 30.52
C ILE A 11 -0.88 16.51 30.72
N LEU A 12 -1.80 16.37 31.67
CA LEU A 12 -2.50 15.11 31.93
C LEU A 12 -3.27 14.63 30.69
N LYS A 13 -4.00 15.54 30.03
CA LYS A 13 -4.74 15.27 28.80
C LYS A 13 -3.80 14.76 27.70
N ILE A 14 -2.68 15.45 27.44
CA ILE A 14 -1.69 15.06 26.42
C ILE A 14 -1.15 13.65 26.71
N ASN A 15 -0.77 13.36 27.96
CA ASN A 15 -0.22 12.06 28.32
C ASN A 15 -1.24 10.92 28.18
N ILE A 16 -2.50 11.12 28.58
CA ILE A 16 -3.56 10.10 28.43
C ILE A 16 -3.85 9.85 26.95
N LEU A 17 -3.97 10.92 26.15
CA LEU A 17 -4.22 10.78 24.71
C LEU A 17 -3.06 10.10 23.99
N ALA A 18 -1.81 10.42 24.34
CA ALA A 18 -0.63 9.75 23.80
C ALA A 18 -0.58 8.26 24.17
N LEU A 19 -0.95 7.92 25.41
CA LEU A 19 -1.04 6.53 25.87
C LEU A 19 -2.10 5.74 25.10
N LEU A 20 -3.22 6.37 24.75
CA LEU A 20 -4.30 5.75 23.97
C LEU A 20 -3.96 5.67 22.47
N ALA A 21 -3.19 6.63 21.95
CA ALA A 21 -2.72 6.64 20.56
C ALA A 21 -1.70 5.52 20.28
N PHE A 22 -0.86 5.18 21.26
CA PHE A 22 0.20 4.17 21.12
C PHE A 22 -0.29 2.77 20.68
N PRO A 23 -1.28 2.12 21.34
CA PRO A 23 -1.77 0.82 20.90
C PRO A 23 -2.46 0.89 19.53
N LEU A 24 -3.10 2.01 19.18
CA LEU A 24 -3.70 2.22 17.87
C LEU A 24 -2.62 2.26 16.77
N LEU A 25 -1.49 2.92 17.03
CA LEU A 25 -0.33 2.89 16.14
C LEU A 25 0.18 1.47 15.94
N LEU A 26 0.37 0.70 17.03
CA LEU A 26 0.85 -0.69 16.96
C LEU A 26 -0.09 -1.59 16.15
N ILE A 27 -1.40 -1.50 16.39
CA ILE A 27 -2.40 -2.27 15.66
C ILE A 27 -2.39 -1.91 14.17
N SER A 28 -2.27 -0.62 13.84
CA SER A 28 -2.21 -0.18 12.45
C SER A 28 -0.97 -0.76 11.74
N ILE A 29 0.20 -0.69 12.38
CA ILE A 29 1.45 -1.20 11.81
C ILE A 29 1.38 -2.71 11.64
N ALA A 30 0.95 -3.45 12.68
CA ALA A 30 0.81 -4.89 12.62
C ALA A 30 -0.15 -5.32 11.50
N SER A 31 -1.29 -4.65 11.38
CA SER A 31 -2.30 -4.96 10.35
C SER A 31 -1.72 -4.78 8.94
N LYS A 32 -1.00 -3.68 8.70
CA LYS A 32 -0.41 -3.39 7.38
C LYS A 32 0.72 -4.37 7.04
N LEU A 33 1.58 -4.71 8.00
CA LEU A 33 2.67 -5.68 7.80
C LEU A 33 2.12 -7.06 7.42
N ILE A 34 1.11 -7.52 8.14
CA ILE A 34 0.47 -8.81 7.87
C ILE A 34 -0.18 -8.76 6.48
N MET A 35 -0.90 -7.70 6.14
CA MET A 35 -1.54 -7.55 4.83
C MET A 35 -0.51 -7.62 3.68
N LYS A 36 0.62 -6.91 3.80
CA LYS A 36 1.72 -6.97 2.82
C LYS A 36 2.37 -8.35 2.72
N ALA A 37 2.51 -9.06 3.83
CA ALA A 37 2.97 -10.46 3.82
C ALA A 37 1.97 -11.39 3.12
N PHE A 38 0.67 -11.20 3.36
CA PHE A 38 -0.40 -11.98 2.72
C PHE A 38 -0.49 -11.69 1.22
N GLU A 39 -0.27 -10.47 0.75
CA GLU A 39 -0.18 -10.14 -0.69
C GLU A 39 0.89 -10.98 -1.42
N LYS A 40 1.92 -11.47 -0.70
CA LYS A 40 2.98 -12.33 -1.25
C LYS A 40 2.73 -13.83 -1.15
N THR A 41 1.59 -14.28 -0.60
CA THR A 41 1.25 -15.71 -0.51
C THR A 41 1.31 -16.44 -1.86
N LEU A 42 1.02 -15.77 -2.97
CA LEU A 42 1.18 -16.34 -4.32
C LEU A 42 2.65 -16.69 -4.64
N VAL A 43 3.61 -15.88 -4.20
CA VAL A 43 5.05 -16.18 -4.38
C VAL A 43 5.44 -17.38 -3.52
N PHE A 44 4.96 -17.46 -2.27
CA PHE A 44 5.17 -18.62 -1.41
C PHE A 44 4.61 -19.91 -2.04
N MET A 45 3.40 -19.85 -2.58
CA MET A 45 2.79 -20.99 -3.29
C MET A 45 3.53 -21.35 -4.57
N GLY A 46 4.04 -20.36 -5.31
CA GLY A 46 4.86 -20.60 -6.51
C GLY A 46 6.16 -21.36 -6.20
N VAL A 47 6.85 -20.99 -5.13
CA VAL A 47 8.04 -21.71 -4.66
C VAL A 47 7.69 -23.13 -4.22
N ALA A 48 6.58 -23.32 -3.48
CA ALA A 48 6.12 -24.64 -3.07
C ALA A 48 5.74 -25.53 -4.27
N ALA A 49 5.06 -24.96 -5.28
CA ALA A 49 4.71 -25.66 -6.51
C ALA A 49 5.95 -26.06 -7.31
N ALA A 50 6.95 -25.17 -7.42
CA ALA A 50 8.22 -25.48 -8.08
C ALA A 50 8.96 -26.64 -7.40
N ILE A 51 9.00 -26.65 -6.07
CA ILE A 51 9.56 -27.77 -5.27
C ILE A 51 8.78 -29.06 -5.55
N PHE A 52 7.45 -29.01 -5.58
CA PHE A 52 6.62 -30.18 -5.85
C PHE A 52 6.80 -30.71 -7.28
N ILE A 53 6.93 -29.84 -8.28
CA ILE A 53 7.21 -30.23 -9.66
C ILE A 53 8.58 -30.91 -9.77
N LEU A 54 9.62 -30.36 -9.11
CA LEU A 54 10.94 -30.98 -9.04
C LEU A 54 10.87 -32.37 -8.38
N PHE A 55 9.98 -32.56 -7.41
CA PHE A 55 9.75 -33.85 -6.76
C PHE A 55 9.14 -34.89 -7.68
N LEU A 56 8.09 -34.53 -8.40
CA LEU A 56 7.51 -35.41 -9.41
C LEU A 56 8.52 -35.75 -10.50
N LEU A 57 9.29 -34.77 -10.98
CA LEU A 57 10.30 -34.97 -12.02
C LEU A 57 11.39 -35.94 -11.56
N ASN A 58 11.85 -35.83 -10.31
CA ASN A 58 12.87 -36.72 -9.74
C ASN A 58 12.37 -38.17 -9.62
N ILE A 59 11.09 -38.37 -9.28
CA ILE A 59 10.46 -39.70 -9.26
C ILE A 59 10.44 -40.27 -10.69
N ILE A 60 9.91 -39.51 -11.66
CA ILE A 60 9.77 -39.96 -13.05
C ILE A 60 11.12 -40.40 -13.63
N ILE A 61 12.18 -39.63 -13.40
CA ILE A 61 13.50 -39.92 -13.97
C ILE A 61 14.16 -41.13 -13.29
N ASN A 62 14.07 -41.27 -11.97
CA ASN A 62 14.74 -42.36 -11.25
C ASN A 62 14.01 -43.71 -11.34
N SER A 63 12.70 -43.72 -11.57
CA SER A 63 11.90 -44.94 -11.69
C SER A 63 11.17 -45.01 -13.03
N TRP A 64 11.87 -44.73 -14.14
CA TRP A 64 11.28 -44.73 -15.48
C TRP A 64 10.46 -45.99 -15.78
N GLY A 65 11.01 -47.19 -15.52
CA GLY A 65 10.30 -48.46 -15.70
C GLY A 65 9.05 -48.58 -14.83
N GLY A 66 9.18 -48.37 -13.52
CA GLY A 66 8.07 -48.46 -12.57
C GLY A 66 7.02 -47.34 -12.72
N PHE A 67 7.40 -46.16 -13.21
CA PHE A 67 6.48 -45.07 -13.51
C PHE A 67 5.62 -45.42 -14.71
N PHE A 68 6.20 -45.87 -15.83
CA PHE A 68 5.43 -46.29 -17.00
C PHE A 68 4.67 -47.60 -16.78
N GLU A 69 5.19 -48.54 -15.98
CA GLU A 69 4.44 -49.72 -15.57
C GLU A 69 3.25 -49.35 -14.69
N ASN A 70 3.44 -48.51 -13.67
CA ASN A 70 2.32 -48.02 -12.85
C ASN A 70 1.35 -47.16 -13.66
N LEU A 71 1.83 -46.36 -14.61
CA LEU A 71 1.01 -45.52 -15.48
C LEU A 71 0.26 -46.38 -16.51
N ALA A 72 0.85 -47.45 -17.03
CA ALA A 72 0.19 -48.44 -17.88
C ALA A 72 -0.83 -49.28 -17.09
N LEU A 73 -0.55 -49.59 -15.82
CA LEU A 73 -1.47 -50.26 -14.90
C LEU A 73 -2.63 -49.32 -14.54
N ILE A 74 -2.36 -48.03 -14.30
CA ILE A 74 -3.37 -46.99 -14.10
C ILE A 74 -4.21 -46.79 -15.36
N ILE A 75 -3.60 -46.70 -16.56
CA ILE A 75 -4.32 -46.58 -17.84
C ILE A 75 -5.13 -47.85 -18.11
N GLY A 76 -4.58 -49.04 -17.91
CA GLY A 76 -5.28 -50.32 -18.07
C GLY A 76 -6.45 -50.45 -17.12
N LEU A 77 -6.28 -50.04 -15.85
CA LEU A 77 -7.37 -49.95 -14.90
C LEU A 77 -8.36 -48.82 -15.25
N LEU A 78 -7.94 -47.71 -15.86
CA LEU A 78 -8.82 -46.65 -16.40
C LEU A 78 -9.65 -47.14 -17.60
N VAL A 79 -9.13 -48.07 -18.39
CA VAL A 79 -9.88 -48.69 -19.48
C VAL A 79 -10.89 -49.71 -18.93
N PHE A 80 -10.55 -50.45 -17.86
CA PHE A 80 -11.42 -51.48 -17.27
C PHE A 80 -12.43 -50.95 -16.24
N PHE A 81 -12.06 -49.95 -15.43
CA PHE A 81 -12.83 -49.38 -14.31
C PHE A 81 -13.06 -47.87 -14.48
N GLY A 82 -13.04 -47.36 -15.71
CA GLY A 82 -12.86 -45.93 -16.04
C GLY A 82 -13.63 -44.91 -15.22
N GLY A 83 -14.86 -45.20 -14.80
CA GLY A 83 -15.61 -44.30 -13.91
C GLY A 83 -15.00 -44.15 -12.51
N ILE A 84 -14.53 -45.23 -11.89
CA ILE A 84 -14.06 -45.26 -10.50
C ILE A 84 -12.67 -44.64 -10.39
N ILE A 85 -11.78 -44.91 -11.36
CA ILE A 85 -10.41 -44.39 -11.33
C ILE A 85 -10.33 -42.95 -11.82
N ALA A 86 -11.17 -42.55 -12.79
CA ALA A 86 -11.36 -41.14 -13.07
C ALA A 86 -11.82 -40.39 -11.82
N LEU A 87 -12.76 -40.95 -11.04
CA LEU A 87 -13.16 -40.39 -9.74
C LEU A 87 -11.97 -40.26 -8.76
N ILE A 88 -11.10 -41.26 -8.65
CA ILE A 88 -9.92 -41.25 -7.76
C ILE A 88 -8.88 -40.19 -8.15
N PHE A 89 -8.73 -39.83 -9.43
CA PHE A 89 -7.81 -38.74 -9.86
C PHE A 89 -8.49 -37.37 -9.91
N ILE A 90 -9.76 -37.32 -10.31
CA ILE A 90 -10.55 -36.09 -10.34
C ILE A 90 -10.78 -35.58 -8.92
N ILE A 91 -11.03 -36.44 -7.93
CA ILE A 91 -11.28 -36.03 -6.53
C ILE A 91 -10.08 -35.26 -5.93
N PRO A 92 -8.82 -35.72 -5.98
CA PRO A 92 -7.66 -34.97 -5.49
C PRO A 92 -7.39 -33.69 -6.28
N ILE A 93 -7.61 -33.68 -7.60
CA ILE A 93 -7.46 -32.47 -8.41
C ILE A 93 -8.55 -31.46 -8.04
N LEU A 94 -9.80 -31.91 -7.88
CA LEU A 94 -10.90 -31.07 -7.40
C LEU A 94 -10.62 -30.59 -5.98
N LEU A 95 -10.24 -31.47 -5.04
CA LEU A 95 -9.88 -31.11 -3.66
C LEU A 95 -8.71 -30.12 -3.61
N GLY A 96 -7.68 -30.31 -4.45
CA GLY A 96 -6.55 -29.39 -4.57
C GLY A 96 -6.96 -28.04 -5.13
N SER A 97 -7.81 -28.03 -6.15
CA SER A 97 -8.36 -26.79 -6.73
C SER A 97 -9.32 -26.08 -5.77
N ILE A 98 -10.12 -26.83 -5.01
CA ILE A 98 -11.01 -26.33 -3.95
C ILE A 98 -10.16 -25.77 -2.81
N ALA A 99 -9.09 -26.45 -2.40
CA ALA A 99 -8.19 -25.96 -1.36
C ALA A 99 -7.51 -24.66 -1.79
N LEU A 100 -7.06 -24.57 -3.05
CA LEU A 100 -6.47 -23.36 -3.61
C LEU A 100 -7.49 -22.21 -3.69
N ALA A 101 -8.70 -22.49 -4.16
CA ALA A 101 -9.79 -21.52 -4.23
C ALA A 101 -10.23 -21.06 -2.83
N ALA A 102 -10.34 -21.98 -1.87
CA ALA A 102 -10.66 -21.70 -0.48
C ALA A 102 -9.56 -20.86 0.18
N PHE A 103 -8.29 -21.19 -0.04
CA PHE A 103 -7.17 -20.39 0.47
C PHE A 103 -7.16 -18.99 -0.13
N SER A 104 -7.41 -18.86 -1.43
CA SER A 104 -7.51 -17.55 -2.10
C SER A 104 -8.68 -16.74 -1.54
N PHE A 105 -9.83 -17.37 -1.33
CA PHE A 105 -11.01 -16.74 -0.75
C PHE A 105 -10.78 -16.30 0.70
N ILE A 106 -10.16 -17.14 1.52
CA ILE A 106 -9.75 -16.81 2.88
C ILE A 106 -8.76 -15.64 2.88
N SER A 107 -7.78 -15.65 1.97
CA SER A 107 -6.80 -14.56 1.86
C SER A 107 -7.47 -13.23 1.51
N ILE A 108 -8.50 -13.24 0.65
CA ILE A 108 -9.28 -12.03 0.31
C ILE A 108 -10.01 -11.52 1.56
N ILE A 109 -10.67 -12.41 2.30
CA ILE A 109 -11.40 -12.06 3.52
C ILE A 109 -10.45 -11.49 4.58
N VAL A 110 -9.33 -12.17 4.83
CA VAL A 110 -8.32 -11.73 5.81
C VAL A 110 -7.75 -10.37 5.42
N ASN A 111 -7.41 -10.17 4.14
CA ASN A 111 -6.94 -8.87 3.66
C ASN A 111 -8.00 -7.76 3.83
N ALA A 112 -9.27 -8.05 3.56
CA ALA A 112 -10.34 -7.09 3.77
C ALA A 112 -10.50 -6.70 5.26
N ILE A 113 -10.46 -7.68 6.17
CA ILE A 113 -10.53 -7.45 7.61
C ILE A 113 -9.33 -6.63 8.08
N LEU A 114 -8.12 -6.98 7.66
CA LEU A 114 -6.90 -6.26 8.02
C LEU A 114 -6.88 -4.83 7.46
N ALA A 115 -7.43 -4.61 6.26
CA ALA A 115 -7.57 -3.27 5.68
C ALA A 115 -8.51 -2.40 6.53
N ILE A 116 -9.68 -2.93 6.92
CA ILE A 116 -10.62 -2.21 7.79
C ILE A 116 -9.97 -1.91 9.15
N LEU A 117 -9.28 -2.90 9.73
CA LEU A 117 -8.60 -2.76 11.01
C LEU A 117 -7.51 -1.69 10.92
N PHE A 118 -6.73 -1.67 9.84
CA PHE A 118 -5.73 -0.65 9.55
C PHE A 118 -6.37 0.75 9.46
N GLU A 119 -7.42 0.92 8.65
CA GLU A 119 -8.05 2.24 8.47
C GLU A 119 -8.59 2.81 9.78
N ILE A 120 -9.31 2.00 10.56
CA ILE A 120 -9.89 2.45 11.83
C ILE A 120 -8.79 2.79 12.83
N SER A 121 -7.80 1.93 12.98
CA SER A 121 -6.72 2.12 13.95
C SER A 121 -5.82 3.29 13.58
N TYR A 122 -5.43 3.40 12.30
CA TYR A 122 -4.62 4.51 11.80
C TYR A 122 -5.36 5.85 11.90
N ALA A 123 -6.64 5.89 11.54
CA ALA A 123 -7.44 7.11 11.67
C ALA A 123 -7.64 7.53 13.14
N GLY A 124 -7.81 6.56 14.04
CA GLY A 124 -7.85 6.81 15.49
C GLY A 124 -6.53 7.38 16.00
N TYR A 125 -5.42 6.71 15.67
CA TYR A 125 -4.05 7.16 16.01
C TYR A 125 -3.78 8.57 15.50
N SER A 126 -4.01 8.81 14.21
CA SER A 126 -3.76 10.09 13.53
C SER A 126 -4.47 11.25 14.21
N LYS A 127 -5.77 11.12 14.47
CA LYS A 127 -6.56 12.16 15.16
C LYS A 127 -6.05 12.44 16.57
N LEU A 128 -5.69 11.39 17.32
CA LEU A 128 -5.17 11.56 18.68
C LEU A 128 -3.78 12.19 18.67
N TYR A 129 -2.94 11.81 17.70
CA TYR A 129 -1.61 12.36 17.50
C TYR A 129 -1.69 13.86 17.19
N ASP A 130 -2.59 14.28 16.30
CA ASP A 130 -2.79 15.70 15.97
C ASP A 130 -3.29 16.51 17.16
N ILE A 131 -4.27 15.98 17.92
CA ILE A 131 -4.75 16.65 19.14
C ILE A 131 -3.59 16.82 20.14
N CYS A 132 -2.78 15.78 20.33
CA CYS A 132 -1.60 15.87 21.20
C CYS A 132 -0.59 16.88 20.68
N LYS A 133 -0.35 16.94 19.36
CA LYS A 133 0.58 17.88 18.73
C LYS A 133 0.13 19.33 18.91
N CYS A 134 -1.14 19.63 18.65
CA CYS A 134 -1.71 20.96 18.84
C CYS A 134 -1.69 21.37 20.32
N ASP A 135 -2.20 20.52 21.21
CA ASP A 135 -2.23 20.81 22.66
C ASP A 135 -0.79 20.98 23.21
N TYR A 136 0.19 20.25 22.68
CA TYR A 136 1.60 20.37 23.06
C TYR A 136 2.23 21.68 22.57
N ASN A 137 1.95 22.09 21.32
CA ASN A 137 2.43 23.35 20.77
C ASN A 137 1.82 24.53 21.53
N ASP A 138 0.51 24.52 21.80
CA ASP A 138 -0.17 25.54 22.60
C ASP A 138 0.44 25.63 24.01
N LEU A 139 0.76 24.49 24.64
CA LEU A 139 1.42 24.46 25.95
C LEU A 139 2.86 25.01 25.89
N SER A 140 3.57 24.75 24.79
CA SER A 140 4.93 25.24 24.57
C SER A 140 4.96 26.76 24.36
N ASP A 141 3.95 27.32 23.71
CA ASP A 141 3.86 28.75 23.41
C ASP A 141 3.34 29.55 24.62
N GLU A 142 2.45 28.98 25.44
CA GLU A 142 1.95 29.62 26.66
C GLU A 142 2.98 29.64 27.82
N CYS A 143 3.91 28.69 27.86
CA CYS A 143 4.86 28.55 28.97
C CYS A 143 6.26 29.08 28.61
N GLN A 144 6.69 30.20 29.21
CA GLN A 144 8.08 30.71 29.10
C GLN A 144 9.15 29.73 29.62
N SER A 145 8.78 28.75 30.44
CA SER A 145 9.71 27.74 30.98
C SER A 145 9.48 26.37 30.32
N LYS A 146 10.57 25.62 30.05
CA LYS A 146 10.52 24.30 29.38
C LYS A 146 10.07 23.14 30.28
N TYR A 147 9.96 23.35 31.58
CA TYR A 147 9.62 22.30 32.56
C TYR A 147 8.26 21.60 32.32
N PRO A 148 7.14 22.31 32.07
CA PRO A 148 5.84 21.67 31.78
C PRO A 148 5.85 20.84 30.49
N THR A 149 6.63 21.23 29.48
CA THR A 149 6.77 20.51 28.21
C THR A 149 7.58 19.21 28.34
N PHE A 150 8.44 19.09 29.37
CA PHE A 150 9.12 17.83 29.71
C PHE A 150 8.21 16.82 30.42
N ALA A 151 7.16 17.29 31.10
CA ALA A 151 6.21 16.42 31.80
C ALA A 151 5.30 15.61 30.84
N CYS A 152 5.28 15.95 29.54
CA CYS A 152 4.60 15.20 28.48
C CYS A 152 5.39 13.94 28.05
N VAL A 153 5.74 13.06 29.00
CA VAL A 153 6.63 11.90 28.79
C VAL A 153 6.08 10.93 27.75
N PHE A 154 4.78 10.61 27.79
CA PHE A 154 4.18 9.67 26.84
C PHE A 154 4.10 10.23 25.43
N TRP A 155 3.95 11.56 25.29
CA TRP A 155 4.02 12.22 24.00
C TRP A 155 5.42 12.11 23.38
N HIS A 156 6.47 12.37 24.16
CA HIS A 156 7.85 12.20 23.69
C HIS A 156 8.14 10.75 23.31
N LEU A 157 7.66 9.79 24.09
CA LEU A 157 7.80 8.36 23.78
C LEU A 157 7.07 7.99 22.48
N LEU A 158 5.82 8.44 22.30
CA LEU A 158 5.04 8.21 21.08
C LEU A 158 5.74 8.82 19.85
N ARG A 159 6.24 10.05 19.97
CA ARG A 159 6.97 10.74 18.90
C ARG A 159 8.28 10.04 18.56
N ALA A 160 9.05 9.64 19.57
CA ALA A 160 10.30 8.90 19.39
C ALA A 160 10.04 7.55 18.71
N PHE A 161 9.00 6.83 19.15
CA PHE A 161 8.62 5.55 18.56
C PHE A 161 8.17 5.70 17.10
N ASN A 162 7.29 6.67 16.80
CA ASN A 162 6.87 6.97 15.43
C ASN A 162 8.07 7.32 14.53
N PHE A 163 9.01 8.12 15.04
CA PHE A 163 10.23 8.46 14.32
C PHE A 163 11.13 7.23 14.05
N LEU A 164 11.30 6.36 15.06
CA LEU A 164 12.06 5.12 14.91
C LEU A 164 11.42 4.19 13.87
N ILE A 165 10.09 4.06 13.89
CA ILE A 165 9.33 3.27 12.93
C ILE A 165 9.56 3.79 11.50
N ILE A 166 9.40 5.09 11.29
CA ILE A 166 9.59 5.70 9.98
C ILE A 166 11.01 5.47 9.45
N LYS A 167 12.03 5.66 10.31
CA LYS A 167 13.42 5.38 9.94
C LYS A 167 13.69 3.90 9.67
N LEU A 168 13.12 3.01 10.48
CA LEU A 168 13.29 1.58 10.30
C LEU A 168 12.67 1.12 8.99
N PHE A 169 11.45 1.58 8.69
CA PHE A 169 10.77 1.21 7.45
C PHE A 169 11.45 1.78 6.22
N SER A 170 11.81 3.07 6.21
CA SER A 170 12.57 3.68 5.09
C SER A 170 13.94 3.03 4.85
N PHE A 171 14.54 2.40 5.87
CA PHE A 171 15.80 1.66 5.76
C PHE A 171 15.61 0.16 5.45
N THR A 172 14.38 -0.33 5.27
CA THR A 172 14.13 -1.76 5.08
C THR A 172 14.72 -2.29 3.79
N TRP A 173 14.75 -1.50 2.71
CA TRP A 173 15.29 -1.95 1.42
C TRP A 173 16.79 -2.30 1.48
N PRO A 174 17.70 -1.41 1.93
CA PRO A 174 19.11 -1.78 2.07
C PRO A 174 19.30 -2.91 3.09
N LEU A 175 18.48 -2.93 4.16
CA LEU A 175 18.52 -4.00 5.15
C LEU A 175 18.14 -5.36 4.53
N SER A 176 17.13 -5.43 3.66
CA SER A 176 16.70 -6.67 3.03
C SER A 176 17.77 -7.23 2.09
N ILE A 177 18.53 -6.36 1.40
CA ILE A 177 19.68 -6.76 0.59
C ILE A 177 20.76 -7.41 1.47
N VAL A 178 21.13 -6.77 2.58
CA VAL A 178 22.12 -7.31 3.51
C VAL A 178 21.67 -8.65 4.10
N VAL A 179 20.41 -8.73 4.53
CA VAL A 179 19.82 -9.97 5.06
C VAL A 179 19.78 -11.07 4.00
N CYS A 180 19.47 -10.73 2.74
CA CYS A 180 19.44 -11.68 1.63
C CYS A 180 20.83 -12.24 1.32
N VAL A 181 21.84 -11.37 1.17
CA VAL A 181 23.23 -11.79 0.96
C VAL A 181 23.74 -12.63 2.13
N GLY A 182 23.44 -12.21 3.36
CA GLY A 182 23.77 -12.95 4.57
C GLY A 182 23.10 -14.32 4.62
N PHE A 183 21.82 -14.41 4.25
CA PHE A 183 21.06 -15.66 4.23
C PHE A 183 21.59 -16.65 3.19
N ILE A 184 21.92 -16.19 1.98
CA ILE A 184 22.50 -17.03 0.93
C ILE A 184 23.87 -17.54 1.38
N GLY A 185 24.73 -16.63 1.87
CA GLY A 185 26.06 -16.98 2.39
C GLY A 185 25.99 -17.96 3.55
N TYR A 186 25.10 -17.71 4.52
CA TYR A 186 24.87 -18.59 5.66
C TYR A 186 24.33 -19.95 5.23
N SER A 187 23.41 -20.01 4.27
CA SER A 187 22.85 -21.28 3.77
C SER A 187 23.94 -22.15 3.14
N ILE A 188 24.81 -21.58 2.30
CA ILE A 188 25.93 -22.29 1.68
C ILE A 188 26.94 -22.74 2.75
N TYR A 189 27.30 -21.85 3.67
CA TYR A 189 28.21 -22.15 4.78
C TYR A 189 27.65 -23.25 5.68
N PHE A 190 26.37 -23.18 6.05
CA PHE A 190 25.71 -24.14 6.91
C PHE A 190 25.74 -25.55 6.30
N VAL A 191 25.38 -25.70 5.03
CA VAL A 191 25.44 -26.99 4.35
C VAL A 191 26.88 -27.48 4.26
N SER A 192 27.83 -26.61 3.85
CA SER A 192 29.24 -26.99 3.74
C SER A 192 29.83 -27.41 5.09
N SER A 193 29.55 -26.66 6.16
CA SER A 193 29.99 -26.95 7.53
C SER A 193 29.36 -28.24 8.06
N LYS A 194 28.06 -28.45 7.80
CA LYS A 194 27.38 -29.68 8.22
C LYS A 194 27.95 -30.91 7.54
N VAL A 195 28.24 -30.83 6.23
CA VAL A 195 28.88 -31.92 5.49
C VAL A 195 30.30 -32.17 6.02
N GLN A 196 31.10 -31.12 6.21
CA GLN A 196 32.46 -31.24 6.73
C GLN A 196 32.49 -31.83 8.15
N ASN A 197 31.60 -31.39 9.05
CA ASN A 197 31.56 -31.87 10.43
C ASN A 197 31.03 -33.30 10.57
N THR A 198 30.15 -33.74 9.65
CA THR A 198 29.54 -35.07 9.72
C THR A 198 30.37 -36.12 8.98
N PHE A 199 30.93 -35.77 7.83
CA PHE A 199 31.60 -36.72 6.93
C PHE A 199 33.11 -36.45 6.77
N GLY A 200 33.64 -35.35 7.29
CA GLY A 200 35.07 -35.00 7.20
C GLY A 200 35.54 -34.57 5.81
N ILE A 201 34.64 -34.48 4.83
CA ILE A 201 34.94 -34.18 3.43
C ILE A 201 34.24 -32.90 2.97
N GLY A 202 34.82 -32.22 1.98
CA GLY A 202 34.24 -31.02 1.39
C GLY A 202 32.96 -31.31 0.59
N ILE A 203 32.09 -30.30 0.44
CA ILE A 203 30.77 -30.47 -0.19
C ILE A 203 30.83 -31.00 -1.62
N PHE A 204 31.80 -30.56 -2.43
CA PHE A 204 31.97 -31.06 -3.80
C PHE A 204 32.44 -32.51 -3.85
N ALA A 205 33.26 -32.94 -2.89
CA ALA A 205 33.68 -34.32 -2.78
C ALA A 205 32.51 -35.21 -2.33
N TYR A 206 31.68 -34.70 -1.40
CA TYR A 206 30.46 -35.38 -0.96
C TYR A 206 29.46 -35.57 -2.09
N LEU A 207 29.20 -34.53 -2.90
CA LEU A 207 28.27 -34.63 -4.03
C LEU A 207 28.73 -35.64 -5.10
N LYS A 208 30.05 -35.84 -5.26
CA LYS A 208 30.59 -36.86 -6.19
C LYS A 208 30.33 -38.30 -5.76
N LEU A 209 29.95 -38.55 -4.51
CA LEU A 209 29.63 -39.89 -4.02
C LEU A 209 28.27 -40.40 -4.53
N PHE A 210 27.42 -39.50 -5.02
CA PHE A 210 26.07 -39.81 -5.48
C PHE A 210 25.97 -39.85 -7.00
N PRO A 211 24.98 -40.57 -7.56
CA PRO A 211 24.65 -40.50 -8.97
C PRO A 211 24.44 -39.06 -9.45
N LEU A 212 24.86 -38.77 -10.69
CA LEU A 212 24.80 -37.44 -11.28
C LEU A 212 23.37 -36.84 -11.22
N ILE A 213 22.35 -37.64 -11.53
CA ILE A 213 20.94 -37.22 -11.57
C ILE A 213 20.48 -36.76 -10.18
N GLN A 214 20.74 -37.56 -9.14
CA GLN A 214 20.33 -37.22 -7.76
C GLN A 214 21.04 -35.96 -7.26
N THR A 215 22.31 -35.81 -7.63
CA THR A 215 23.11 -34.61 -7.33
C THR A 215 22.51 -33.37 -7.97
N VAL A 216 22.15 -33.43 -9.25
CA VAL A 216 21.51 -32.32 -9.98
C VAL A 216 20.19 -31.91 -9.32
N PHE A 217 19.33 -32.88 -8.97
CA PHE A 217 18.07 -32.58 -8.27
C PHE A 217 18.31 -31.95 -6.90
N ALA A 218 19.23 -32.49 -6.09
CA ALA A 218 19.54 -31.94 -4.78
C ALA A 218 20.01 -30.46 -4.86
N VAL A 219 20.86 -30.15 -5.83
CA VAL A 219 21.31 -28.77 -6.09
C VAL A 219 20.15 -27.89 -6.56
N LEU A 220 19.30 -28.37 -7.48
CA LEU A 220 18.11 -27.65 -7.93
C LEU A 220 17.14 -27.34 -6.80
N TYR A 221 16.88 -28.29 -5.90
CA TYR A 221 16.04 -28.06 -4.72
C TYR A 221 16.60 -26.97 -3.82
N PHE A 222 17.90 -27.06 -3.53
CA PHE A 222 18.57 -26.07 -2.70
C PHE A 222 18.48 -24.68 -3.34
N LEU A 223 18.76 -24.57 -4.65
CA LEU A 223 18.69 -23.32 -5.38
C LEU A 223 17.26 -22.74 -5.39
N VAL A 224 16.25 -23.53 -5.73
CA VAL A 224 14.85 -23.05 -5.78
C VAL A 224 14.39 -22.57 -4.40
N LEU A 225 14.77 -23.28 -3.33
CA LEU A 225 14.39 -22.91 -1.97
C LEU A 225 15.10 -21.63 -1.51
N VAL A 226 16.44 -21.56 -1.67
CA VAL A 226 17.23 -20.41 -1.23
C VAL A 226 16.90 -19.16 -2.05
N ILE A 227 16.79 -19.28 -3.37
CA ILE A 227 16.42 -18.17 -4.26
C ILE A 227 14.97 -17.76 -4.01
N GLY A 228 14.06 -18.72 -3.80
CA GLY A 228 12.66 -18.43 -3.47
C GLY A 228 12.55 -17.57 -2.20
N ILE A 229 13.23 -17.96 -1.13
CA ILE A 229 13.28 -17.19 0.12
C ILE A 229 13.94 -15.82 -0.09
N ALA A 230 15.02 -15.75 -0.86
CA ALA A 230 15.69 -14.49 -1.20
C ALA A 230 14.75 -13.51 -1.93
N ILE A 231 14.00 -13.99 -2.92
CA ILE A 231 13.01 -13.18 -3.65
C ILE A 231 11.92 -12.66 -2.71
N ILE A 232 11.46 -13.48 -1.77
CA ILE A 232 10.47 -13.08 -0.77
C ILE A 232 11.02 -11.97 0.13
N ILE A 233 12.24 -12.13 0.66
CA ILE A 233 12.88 -11.13 1.54
C ILE A 233 13.05 -9.80 0.81
N LEU A 234 13.56 -9.83 -0.43
CA LEU A 234 13.72 -8.62 -1.24
C LEU A 234 12.37 -7.98 -1.54
N SER A 235 11.38 -8.76 -1.98
CA SER A 235 10.07 -8.23 -2.33
C SER A 235 9.35 -7.59 -1.13
N LEU A 236 9.44 -8.18 0.07
CA LEU A 236 8.88 -7.58 1.28
C LEU A 236 9.65 -6.32 1.68
N GLY A 237 10.98 -6.35 1.57
CA GLY A 237 11.82 -5.20 1.91
C GLY A 237 11.55 -3.97 1.03
N ALA A 238 11.27 -4.18 -0.25
CA ALA A 238 10.90 -3.10 -1.17
C ALA A 238 9.57 -2.45 -0.76
N GLU A 239 8.53 -3.24 -0.52
CA GLU A 239 7.20 -2.74 -0.18
C GLU A 239 7.14 -2.06 1.19
N TRP A 240 7.88 -2.58 2.16
CA TRP A 240 7.97 -1.95 3.48
C TRP A 240 8.76 -0.65 3.44
N SER A 241 9.76 -0.56 2.56
CA SER A 241 10.49 0.69 2.32
C SER A 241 9.59 1.76 1.71
N GLU A 242 8.81 1.40 0.70
CA GLU A 242 7.84 2.30 0.07
C GLU A 242 6.79 2.79 1.07
N TRP A 243 6.24 1.87 1.89
CA TRP A 243 5.29 2.24 2.92
C TRP A 243 5.91 3.13 4.03
N GLY A 244 7.17 2.87 4.40
CA GLY A 244 7.92 3.72 5.34
C GLY A 244 8.08 5.15 4.84
N GLN A 245 8.32 5.31 3.53
CA GLN A 245 8.31 6.62 2.89
C GLN A 245 6.92 7.24 3.01
N MET A 246 5.83 6.57 2.62
CA MET A 246 4.46 7.08 2.77
C MET A 246 4.12 7.57 4.19
N LEU A 247 4.56 6.83 5.23
CA LEU A 247 4.38 7.22 6.64
C LEU A 247 5.17 8.47 7.04
N SER A 248 6.40 8.61 6.54
CA SER A 248 7.19 9.83 6.79
C SER A 248 6.47 11.08 6.27
N LEU A 249 5.76 10.92 5.16
CA LEU A 249 5.15 11.98 4.40
C LEU A 249 3.79 12.40 4.97
N SER A 250 3.03 11.46 5.50
CA SER A 250 1.77 11.75 6.19
C SER A 250 1.96 12.44 7.55
N THR A 251 3.17 12.42 8.12
CA THR A 251 3.42 12.92 9.49
C THR A 251 4.43 14.05 9.60
N GLN A 252 5.29 14.29 8.59
CA GLN A 252 6.40 15.26 8.70
C GLN A 252 6.49 16.30 7.57
N ASP A 253 6.24 15.96 6.28
CA ASP A 253 6.60 16.86 5.16
C ASP A 253 5.76 16.63 3.87
N TYR A 254 4.45 16.88 3.96
CA TYR A 254 3.48 16.59 2.90
C TYR A 254 3.74 17.40 1.60
N ASP A 255 4.01 18.70 1.71
CA ASP A 255 4.11 19.61 0.55
C ASP A 255 5.34 19.32 -0.33
N SER A 256 6.49 19.02 0.28
CA SER A 256 7.74 18.72 -0.45
C SER A 256 7.63 17.44 -1.28
N TYR A 257 6.83 16.47 -0.84
CA TYR A 257 6.71 15.17 -1.50
C TYR A 257 5.72 15.17 -2.66
N ILE A 258 4.58 15.83 -2.49
CA ILE A 258 3.60 15.97 -3.57
C ILE A 258 4.23 16.69 -4.75
N GLN A 259 5.09 17.70 -4.52
CA GLN A 259 5.84 18.37 -5.58
C GLN A 259 6.85 17.44 -6.29
N MET A 260 7.55 16.56 -5.55
CA MET A 260 8.50 15.61 -6.13
C MET A 260 7.79 14.58 -7.02
N GLN A 261 6.69 13.98 -6.55
CA GLN A 261 5.94 12.98 -7.33
C GLN A 261 5.18 13.57 -8.52
N LEU A 262 4.74 14.83 -8.43
CA LEU A 262 4.15 15.56 -9.55
C LEU A 262 5.07 15.68 -10.76
N SER A 263 6.38 15.79 -10.51
CA SER A 263 7.37 15.92 -11.58
C SER A 263 7.62 14.60 -12.33
N GLU A 264 7.17 13.46 -11.79
CA GLU A 264 7.39 12.12 -12.36
C GLU A 264 6.17 11.54 -13.10
N ILE A 265 4.96 12.12 -12.95
CA ILE A 265 3.77 11.69 -13.71
C ILE A 265 3.86 12.25 -15.14
N GLU A 266 4.43 11.48 -16.06
CA GLU A 266 4.31 11.77 -17.50
C GLU A 266 2.95 11.27 -18.04
N PRO A 267 2.19 12.10 -18.78
CA PRO A 267 0.89 11.74 -19.34
C PRO A 267 0.96 10.92 -20.64
N ASN A 268 2.16 10.63 -21.16
CA ASN A 268 2.32 10.00 -22.47
C ASN A 268 2.23 8.46 -22.40
N PHE A 269 1.01 7.95 -22.38
CA PHE A 269 0.71 6.54 -22.67
C PHE A 269 0.82 6.31 -24.18
N LEU A 270 2.03 6.09 -24.69
CA LEU A 270 2.24 5.81 -26.11
C LEU A 270 1.39 4.62 -26.59
N ASP A 271 0.42 4.93 -27.46
CA ASP A 271 -0.09 4.12 -28.58
C ASP A 271 -0.23 2.61 -28.30
N ASN A 272 -0.79 2.24 -27.13
CA ASN A 272 -1.02 0.84 -26.77
C ASN A 272 -2.26 0.30 -27.50
N SER A 273 -2.11 0.01 -28.79
CA SER A 273 -3.14 -0.69 -29.56
C SER A 273 -3.21 -2.16 -29.12
N PHE A 274 -4.31 -2.56 -28.48
CA PHE A 274 -4.58 -3.98 -28.22
C PHE A 274 -5.07 -4.66 -29.50
N GLU A 275 -4.62 -5.88 -29.81
CA GLU A 275 -5.13 -6.67 -30.94
C GLU A 275 -6.66 -6.85 -30.85
N GLU A 276 -7.38 -6.66 -31.96
CA GLU A 276 -8.84 -6.60 -32.01
C GLU A 276 -9.54 -7.84 -31.41
N GLY A 277 -10.39 -7.58 -30.41
CA GLY A 277 -11.22 -8.60 -29.74
C GLY A 277 -12.05 -8.02 -28.60
N LYS A 278 -13.02 -8.78 -28.07
CA LYS A 278 -13.93 -8.31 -26.99
C LYS A 278 -13.19 -7.90 -25.70
N ASN A 279 -12.03 -8.52 -25.43
CA ASN A 279 -11.18 -8.18 -24.29
C ASN A 279 -10.37 -6.89 -24.52
N ALA A 280 -10.07 -6.54 -25.78
CA ALA A 280 -9.36 -5.31 -26.13
C ALA A 280 -10.19 -4.06 -25.83
N GLN A 281 -11.50 -4.10 -26.11
CA GLN A 281 -12.42 -2.99 -25.76
C GLN A 281 -12.48 -2.74 -24.26
N ARG A 282 -12.54 -3.81 -23.45
CA ARG A 282 -12.53 -3.69 -21.98
C ARG A 282 -11.21 -3.10 -21.50
N CYS A 283 -10.07 -3.59 -22.01
CA CYS A 283 -8.76 -3.05 -21.64
C CYS A 283 -8.64 -1.56 -22.02
N GLN A 284 -9.15 -1.17 -23.19
CA GLN A 284 -9.18 0.22 -23.63
C GLN A 284 -10.03 1.11 -22.72
N GLN A 285 -11.19 0.63 -22.26
CA GLN A 285 -12.01 1.39 -21.30
C GLN A 285 -11.25 1.70 -20.01
N TYR A 286 -10.48 0.75 -19.47
CA TYR A 286 -9.69 1.00 -18.27
C TYR A 286 -8.46 1.88 -18.53
N ILE A 287 -7.86 1.86 -19.73
CA ILE A 287 -6.85 2.86 -20.11
C ILE A 287 -7.49 4.25 -20.10
N ASN A 288 -8.66 4.41 -20.70
CA ASN A 288 -9.36 5.69 -20.69
C ASN A 288 -9.72 6.13 -19.25
N THR A 289 -10.12 5.21 -18.37
CA THR A 289 -10.32 5.53 -16.93
C THR A 289 -9.03 6.00 -16.27
N LEU A 290 -7.89 5.40 -16.60
CA LEU A 290 -6.60 5.82 -16.05
C LEU A 290 -6.19 7.21 -16.56
N GLU A 291 -6.39 7.48 -17.85
CA GLU A 291 -6.17 8.82 -18.43
C GLU A 291 -7.07 9.86 -17.75
N GLU A 292 -8.35 9.56 -17.52
CA GLU A 292 -9.27 10.42 -16.78
C GLU A 292 -8.75 10.70 -15.36
N LEU A 293 -8.30 9.68 -14.64
CA LEU A 293 -7.74 9.84 -13.29
C LEU A 293 -6.47 10.71 -13.27
N ILE A 294 -5.64 10.65 -14.32
CA ILE A 294 -4.42 11.45 -14.44
C ILE A 294 -4.76 12.89 -14.84
N ASN A 295 -5.72 13.08 -15.74
CA ASN A 295 -6.19 14.41 -16.12
C ASN A 295 -6.85 15.13 -14.94
N ASP A 296 -7.62 14.40 -14.12
CA ASP A 296 -8.28 14.92 -12.93
C ASP A 296 -7.35 15.01 -11.71
N PHE A 297 -6.10 14.53 -11.81
CA PHE A 297 -5.16 14.49 -10.70
C PHE A 297 -4.89 15.88 -10.10
N GLU A 298 -4.63 16.87 -10.96
CA GLU A 298 -4.36 18.24 -10.52
C GLU A 298 -5.60 18.84 -9.85
N ASP A 299 -6.80 18.58 -10.38
CA ASP A 299 -8.06 19.01 -9.78
C ASP A 299 -8.29 18.36 -8.40
N LEU A 300 -7.97 17.06 -8.25
CA LEU A 300 -8.08 16.34 -6.98
C LEU A 300 -7.06 16.85 -5.96
N LYS A 301 -5.81 17.05 -6.37
CA LYS A 301 -4.75 17.62 -5.53
C LYS A 301 -5.19 18.95 -4.93
N GLN A 302 -5.74 19.84 -5.76
CA GLN A 302 -6.20 21.14 -5.28
C GLN A 302 -7.30 21.05 -4.22
N GLN A 303 -8.20 20.07 -4.34
CA GLN A 303 -9.23 19.83 -3.33
C GLN A 303 -8.62 19.34 -2.02
N VAL A 304 -7.66 18.42 -2.10
CA VAL A 304 -6.93 17.91 -0.93
C VAL A 304 -6.16 19.04 -0.26
N ASP A 305 -5.39 19.84 -1.00
CA ASP A 305 -4.64 20.97 -0.47
C ASP A 305 -5.56 21.96 0.24
N ALA A 306 -6.73 22.27 -0.33
CA ALA A 306 -7.73 23.11 0.31
C ALA A 306 -8.23 22.52 1.64
N ALA A 307 -8.53 21.22 1.70
CA ALA A 307 -8.93 20.59 2.96
C ALA A 307 -7.80 20.55 4.00
N MET A 308 -6.57 20.29 3.56
CA MET A 308 -5.37 20.25 4.42
C MET A 308 -5.02 21.63 4.99
N CYS A 309 -5.24 22.72 4.23
CA CYS A 309 -5.14 24.09 4.73
C CYS A 309 -6.19 24.39 5.82
N ILE A 310 -7.43 23.90 5.65
CA ILE A 310 -8.50 24.13 6.63
C ILE A 310 -8.25 23.31 7.90
N LYS A 311 -7.87 22.05 7.76
CA LYS A 311 -7.50 21.18 8.86
C LYS A 311 -6.57 20.07 8.36
N HIS A 312 -5.35 20.04 8.87
CA HIS A 312 -4.43 18.94 8.61
C HIS A 312 -5.08 17.60 9.04
N ASP A 313 -5.22 16.69 8.08
CA ASP A 313 -5.76 15.33 8.30
C ASP A 313 -4.76 14.28 7.76
N PRO A 314 -4.01 13.61 8.64
CA PRO A 314 -3.00 12.63 8.25
C PRO A 314 -3.58 11.40 7.53
N VAL A 315 -4.89 11.15 7.66
CA VAL A 315 -5.56 10.06 6.95
C VAL A 315 -5.75 10.43 5.49
N ILE A 316 -6.19 11.66 5.21
CA ILE A 316 -6.31 12.15 3.83
C ILE A 316 -4.93 12.27 3.19
N ALA A 317 -3.95 12.81 3.92
CA ALA A 317 -2.56 12.89 3.45
C ALA A 317 -2.02 11.51 3.06
N TYR A 318 -2.25 10.49 3.91
CA TYR A 318 -1.86 9.11 3.63
C TYR A 318 -2.60 8.54 2.42
N LYS A 319 -3.94 8.65 2.36
CA LYS A 319 -4.73 8.14 1.22
C LYS A 319 -4.32 8.79 -0.10
N PHE A 320 -4.09 10.10 -0.09
CA PHE A 320 -3.63 10.84 -1.26
C PHE A 320 -2.23 10.39 -1.69
N SER A 321 -1.29 10.22 -0.74
CA SER A 321 0.04 9.67 -1.06
C SER A 321 -0.01 8.25 -1.64
N GLU A 322 -0.93 7.41 -1.16
CA GLU A 322 -1.15 6.06 -1.69
C GLU A 322 -1.71 6.11 -3.12
N TYR A 323 -2.61 7.04 -3.39
CA TYR A 323 -3.16 7.28 -4.72
C TYR A 323 -2.10 7.78 -5.72
N VAL A 324 -1.28 8.76 -5.33
CA VAL A 324 -0.21 9.31 -6.20
C VAL A 324 0.81 8.23 -6.57
N ASN A 325 1.28 7.45 -5.58
CA ASN A 325 2.21 6.34 -5.83
C ASN A 325 1.63 5.30 -6.80
N LEU A 326 0.35 4.96 -6.63
CA LEU A 326 -0.31 4.00 -7.49
C LEU A 326 -0.40 4.50 -8.94
N LEU A 327 -0.70 5.79 -9.15
CA LEU A 327 -0.69 6.39 -10.48
C LEU A 327 0.71 6.42 -11.11
N ASN A 328 1.73 6.77 -10.32
CA ASN A 328 3.13 6.76 -10.76
C ASN A 328 3.59 5.37 -11.19
N GLU A 329 3.31 4.35 -10.38
CA GLU A 329 3.68 2.97 -10.69
C GLU A 329 2.95 2.47 -11.94
N LEU A 330 1.65 2.80 -12.08
CA LEU A 330 0.88 2.49 -13.27
C LEU A 330 1.44 3.17 -14.52
N SER A 331 1.76 4.47 -14.43
CA SER A 331 2.36 5.24 -15.54
C SER A 331 3.71 4.66 -15.97
N LYS A 332 4.59 4.37 -15.01
CA LYS A 332 5.92 3.77 -15.27
C LYS A 332 5.83 2.37 -15.88
N GLN A 333 4.91 1.53 -15.39
CA GLN A 333 4.74 0.17 -15.92
C GLN A 333 4.14 0.16 -17.33
N LEU A 334 3.30 1.14 -17.67
CA LEU A 334 2.66 1.25 -18.98
C LEU A 334 3.55 1.94 -20.02
N SER A 335 4.34 2.94 -19.62
CA SER A 335 5.31 3.60 -20.49
C SER A 335 6.51 2.70 -20.85
N SER A 336 6.92 1.80 -19.95
CA SER A 336 8.07 0.90 -20.17
C SER A 336 7.77 -0.33 -21.04
N LYS A 337 6.50 -0.60 -21.38
CA LYS A 337 6.11 -1.80 -22.14
C LYS A 337 5.31 -1.45 -23.39
N SER A 338 5.95 -1.51 -24.55
CA SER A 338 5.25 -1.55 -25.83
C SER A 338 4.60 -2.92 -26.03
N ASN A 339 3.30 -2.95 -26.36
CA ASN A 339 2.55 -4.14 -26.76
C ASN A 339 2.20 -5.13 -25.62
N ILE A 340 1.30 -4.70 -24.73
CA ILE A 340 0.86 -5.48 -23.55
C ILE A 340 -0.22 -6.50 -23.95
N ASN A 341 0.00 -7.77 -23.64
CA ASN A 341 -1.00 -8.82 -23.83
C ASN A 341 -2.30 -8.51 -23.04
N PRO A 342 -3.48 -8.52 -23.68
CA PRO A 342 -4.76 -8.21 -23.02
C PRO A 342 -5.05 -9.04 -21.76
N LYS A 343 -4.67 -10.33 -21.72
CA LYS A 343 -4.88 -11.19 -20.53
C LYS A 343 -4.00 -10.76 -19.35
N ILE A 344 -2.77 -10.32 -19.64
CA ILE A 344 -1.87 -9.80 -18.61
C ILE A 344 -2.37 -8.44 -18.11
N PHE A 345 -2.92 -7.62 -19.01
CA PHE A 345 -3.56 -6.36 -18.67
C PHE A 345 -4.75 -6.58 -17.71
N GLU A 346 -5.66 -7.49 -18.05
CA GLU A 346 -6.83 -7.79 -17.22
C GLU A 346 -6.47 -8.30 -15.83
N LEU A 347 -5.48 -9.19 -15.71
CA LEU A 347 -5.11 -9.79 -14.43
C LEU A 347 -4.31 -8.84 -13.53
N LYS A 348 -3.46 -7.99 -14.11
CA LYS A 348 -2.50 -7.18 -13.34
C LYS A 348 -2.92 -5.71 -13.21
N PHE A 349 -3.41 -5.09 -14.27
CA PHE A 349 -3.60 -3.64 -14.33
C PHE A 349 -5.02 -3.20 -14.00
N ILE A 350 -6.05 -3.92 -14.46
CA ILE A 350 -7.45 -3.61 -14.14
C ILE A 350 -7.69 -3.48 -12.63
N PRO A 351 -7.26 -4.44 -11.77
CA PRO A 351 -7.49 -4.33 -10.33
C PRO A 351 -6.80 -3.11 -9.69
N GLN A 352 -5.66 -2.68 -10.25
CA GLN A 352 -4.92 -1.51 -9.78
C GLN A 352 -5.61 -0.21 -10.20
N ILE A 353 -6.11 -0.12 -11.44
CA ILE A 353 -6.89 1.03 -11.93
C ILE A 353 -8.20 1.16 -11.13
N GLU A 354 -8.88 0.05 -10.84
CA GLU A 354 -10.07 0.05 -9.97
C GLU A 354 -9.76 0.50 -8.54
N ARG A 355 -8.58 0.15 -8.02
CA ARG A 355 -8.11 0.64 -6.72
C ARG A 355 -7.85 2.15 -6.76
N ALA A 356 -7.20 2.66 -7.81
CA ALA A 356 -6.97 4.09 -7.99
C ALA A 356 -8.28 4.88 -8.09
N SER A 357 -9.26 4.36 -8.85
CA SER A 357 -10.59 4.97 -8.97
C SER A 357 -11.33 5.01 -7.63
N ARG A 358 -11.27 3.93 -6.84
CA ARG A 358 -11.86 3.90 -5.49
C ARG A 358 -11.18 4.89 -4.55
N LEU A 359 -9.84 4.91 -4.52
CA LEU A 359 -9.08 5.86 -3.71
C LEU A 359 -9.44 7.30 -4.05
N SER A 360 -9.48 7.66 -5.34
CA SER A 360 -9.90 9.00 -5.78
C SER A 360 -11.29 9.37 -5.23
N LYS A 361 -12.29 8.49 -5.38
CA LYS A 361 -13.65 8.73 -4.86
C LYS A 361 -13.70 8.89 -3.34
N ASP A 362 -12.95 8.06 -2.60
CA ASP A 362 -12.90 8.12 -1.14
C ASP A 362 -12.20 9.40 -0.66
N ILE A 363 -11.12 9.81 -1.33
CA ILE A 363 -10.41 11.06 -1.04
C ILE A 363 -11.34 12.25 -1.28
N ILE A 364 -12.05 12.31 -2.41
CA ILE A 364 -13.02 13.38 -2.70
C ILE A 364 -14.07 13.44 -1.59
N LYS A 365 -14.66 12.31 -1.23
CA LYS A 365 -15.70 12.23 -0.20
C LYS A 365 -15.20 12.72 1.17
N ASP A 366 -14.01 12.30 1.59
CA ASP A 366 -13.44 12.68 2.89
C ASP A 366 -13.03 14.17 2.90
N THR A 367 -12.49 14.66 1.79
CA THR A 367 -12.15 16.08 1.56
C THR A 367 -13.39 16.96 1.70
N LEU A 368 -14.47 16.61 0.97
CA LEU A 368 -15.75 17.31 1.04
C LEU A 368 -16.34 17.32 2.45
N ARG A 369 -16.22 16.21 3.19
CA ARG A 369 -16.69 16.13 4.57
C ARG A 369 -15.95 17.11 5.49
N ILE A 370 -14.64 17.28 5.34
CA ILE A 370 -13.86 18.22 6.14
C ILE A 370 -14.29 19.66 5.83
N ILE A 371 -14.37 20.01 4.55
CA ILE A 371 -14.70 21.37 4.14
C ILE A 371 -16.13 21.73 4.61
N ASN A 372 -17.12 20.85 4.36
CA ASN A 372 -18.51 21.11 4.75
C ASN A 372 -18.73 21.18 6.27
N LYS A 373 -18.01 20.37 7.05
CA LYS A 373 -18.07 20.43 8.51
C LYS A 373 -17.55 21.77 9.03
N ASN A 374 -16.46 22.28 8.45
CA ASN A 374 -15.89 23.55 8.87
C ASN A 374 -16.74 24.76 8.45
N VAL A 375 -17.31 24.75 7.25
CA VAL A 375 -18.29 25.77 6.81
C VAL A 375 -19.49 25.83 7.77
N SER A 376 -20.03 24.67 8.15
CA SER A 376 -21.17 24.58 9.09
C SER A 376 -20.82 25.08 10.50
N SER A 377 -19.59 24.89 10.94
CA SER A 377 -19.09 25.36 12.24
C SER A 377 -18.79 26.86 12.26
N ALA A 378 -18.25 27.41 11.17
CA ALA A 378 -17.98 28.84 11.04
C ALA A 378 -19.27 29.68 11.04
N ASN A 379 -20.32 29.21 10.35
CA ASN A 379 -21.64 29.84 10.37
C ASN A 379 -22.26 29.90 11.78
N LYS A 380 -21.96 28.93 12.66
CA LYS A 380 -22.41 28.94 14.07
C LYS A 380 -21.59 29.86 14.97
N ALA A 381 -20.33 30.13 14.62
CA ALA A 381 -19.39 30.91 15.42
C ALA A 381 -19.36 32.41 15.05
N GLN A 382 -20.18 32.85 14.07
CA GLN A 382 -20.24 34.22 13.59
C GLN A 382 -18.87 34.78 13.15
N LYS A 383 -17.96 33.90 12.72
CA LYS A 383 -16.68 34.22 12.10
C LYS A 383 -16.80 33.89 10.62
N VAL A 384 -16.62 34.88 9.74
CA VAL A 384 -16.74 34.69 8.28
C VAL A 384 -15.60 33.78 7.82
N PHE A 385 -15.95 32.61 7.29
CA PHE A 385 -15.02 31.60 6.78
C PHE A 385 -14.43 32.05 5.45
N ASP A 386 -13.10 32.14 5.30
CA ASP A 386 -12.43 32.60 4.07
C ASP A 386 -12.07 31.44 3.13
N PHE A 387 -12.81 31.28 2.04
CA PHE A 387 -12.60 30.25 1.02
C PHE A 387 -11.28 30.41 0.24
N PHE A 388 -10.63 31.58 0.33
CA PHE A 388 -9.45 31.93 -0.45
C PHE A 388 -8.26 32.29 0.43
N GLU A 389 -8.23 31.81 1.67
CA GLU A 389 -7.10 31.97 2.57
C GLU A 389 -5.82 31.40 1.94
N GLY A 390 -4.75 32.20 1.91
CA GLY A 390 -3.46 31.85 1.28
C GLY A 390 -3.38 32.02 -0.24
N CYS A 391 -4.46 32.35 -0.95
CA CYS A 391 -4.35 32.75 -2.36
C CYS A 391 -3.83 34.17 -2.48
N SER A 392 -2.73 34.36 -3.21
CA SER A 392 -2.06 35.64 -3.34
C SER A 392 -2.07 36.19 -4.77
N THR A 393 -2.31 35.34 -5.76
CA THR A 393 -2.30 35.71 -7.18
C THR A 393 -3.67 35.54 -7.84
N GLU A 394 -3.90 36.28 -8.93
CA GLU A 394 -5.16 36.22 -9.70
C GLU A 394 -5.40 34.81 -10.27
N GLU A 395 -4.33 34.13 -10.69
CA GLU A 395 -4.40 32.78 -11.24
C GLU A 395 -4.78 31.75 -10.17
N GLU A 396 -4.19 31.83 -8.97
CA GLU A 396 -4.54 30.97 -7.83
C GLU A 396 -5.99 31.17 -7.40
N LEU A 397 -6.45 32.43 -7.32
CA LEU A 397 -7.83 32.79 -7.00
C LEU A 397 -8.80 32.18 -7.99
N LYS A 398 -8.58 32.40 -9.30
CA LYS A 398 -9.45 31.87 -10.37
C LYS A 398 -9.49 30.35 -10.38
N LYS A 399 -8.33 29.70 -10.20
CA LYS A 399 -8.22 28.24 -10.19
C LYS A 399 -8.95 27.65 -8.98
N ARG A 400 -8.74 28.20 -7.78
CA ARG A 400 -9.42 27.78 -6.55
C ARG A 400 -10.94 28.06 -6.61
N TYR A 401 -11.37 29.18 -7.17
CA TYR A 401 -12.78 29.49 -7.36
C TYR A 401 -13.45 28.49 -8.31
N LYS A 402 -12.82 28.17 -9.44
CA LYS A 402 -13.36 27.16 -10.38
C LYS A 402 -13.52 25.79 -9.72
N ALA A 403 -12.55 25.37 -8.91
CA ALA A 403 -12.62 24.11 -8.15
C ALA A 403 -13.76 24.14 -7.11
N LEU A 404 -13.86 25.23 -6.35
CA LEU A 404 -14.92 25.40 -5.36
C LEU A 404 -16.31 25.51 -6.01
N CYS A 405 -16.42 26.12 -7.19
CA CYS A 405 -17.69 26.17 -7.93
C CYS A 405 -18.15 24.79 -8.36
N LYS A 406 -17.26 23.92 -8.85
CA LYS A 406 -17.62 22.52 -9.19
C LYS A 406 -18.14 21.73 -7.98
N VAL A 407 -17.75 22.12 -6.77
CA VAL A 407 -18.11 21.46 -5.52
C VAL A 407 -19.39 22.04 -4.91
N TYR A 408 -19.53 23.36 -4.94
CA TYR A 408 -20.61 24.08 -4.27
C TYR A 408 -21.76 24.47 -5.20
N HIS A 409 -21.69 24.17 -6.50
CA HIS A 409 -22.80 24.50 -7.41
C HIS A 409 -24.09 23.82 -6.94
N PRO A 410 -25.22 24.55 -6.88
CA PRO A 410 -26.51 23.97 -6.49
C PRO A 410 -26.89 22.74 -7.33
N ASP A 411 -26.55 22.76 -8.63
CA ASP A 411 -26.86 21.68 -9.57
C ASP A 411 -26.13 20.35 -9.29
N VAL A 412 -25.05 20.36 -8.50
CA VAL A 412 -24.34 19.13 -8.08
C VAL A 412 -24.64 18.72 -6.64
N GLY A 413 -25.64 19.35 -6.01
CA GLY A 413 -26.04 19.09 -4.62
C GLY A 413 -25.36 20.01 -3.59
N GLY A 414 -24.75 21.11 -4.03
CA GLY A 414 -24.25 22.17 -3.15
C GLY A 414 -25.36 23.02 -2.53
N HIS A 415 -25.09 23.67 -1.39
CA HIS A 415 -26.03 24.59 -0.76
C HIS A 415 -25.91 26.00 -1.36
N GLU A 416 -27.03 26.56 -1.81
CA GLU A 416 -27.09 27.86 -2.50
C GLU A 416 -26.53 29.01 -1.64
N GLU A 417 -26.74 28.97 -0.33
CA GLU A 417 -26.19 29.96 0.62
C GLU A 417 -24.66 29.92 0.68
N THR A 418 -24.07 28.72 0.67
CA THR A 418 -22.63 28.52 0.66
C THR A 418 -22.02 28.95 -0.67
N PHE A 419 -22.70 28.68 -1.77
CA PHE A 419 -22.27 29.11 -3.11
C PHE A 419 -22.28 30.64 -3.24
N LYS A 420 -23.30 31.31 -2.70
CA LYS A 420 -23.35 32.79 -2.65
C LYS A 420 -22.20 33.37 -1.82
N LEU A 421 -21.89 32.77 -0.67
CA LEU A 421 -20.75 33.20 0.15
C LEU A 421 -19.41 33.03 -0.58
N LEU A 422 -19.23 31.90 -1.27
CA LEU A 422 -18.07 31.62 -2.12
C LEU A 422 -17.91 32.67 -3.23
N GLN A 423 -18.99 32.99 -3.95
CA GLN A 423 -18.99 34.00 -5.01
C GLN A 423 -18.60 35.38 -4.47
N ASN A 424 -19.20 35.79 -3.36
CA ASN A 424 -18.94 37.10 -2.77
C ASN A 424 -17.47 37.26 -2.36
N GLN A 425 -16.87 36.23 -1.73
CA GLN A 425 -15.46 36.29 -1.33
C GLN A 425 -14.50 36.26 -2.51
N PHE A 426 -14.83 35.51 -3.56
CA PHE A 426 -14.04 35.51 -4.78
C PHE A 426 -14.00 36.90 -5.40
N GLU A 427 -15.16 37.56 -5.52
CA GLU A 427 -15.25 38.91 -6.07
C GLU A 427 -14.50 39.94 -5.22
N GLU A 428 -14.58 39.85 -3.90
CA GLU A 428 -13.84 40.74 -2.99
C GLU A 428 -12.32 40.57 -3.12
N LYS A 429 -11.82 39.33 -3.12
CA LYS A 429 -10.39 39.06 -3.26
C LYS A 429 -9.86 39.37 -4.66
N MET A 430 -10.65 39.12 -5.70
CA MET A 430 -10.30 39.49 -7.08
C MET A 430 -10.21 41.00 -7.28
N LYS A 431 -11.01 41.79 -6.56
CA LYS A 431 -10.87 43.25 -6.54
C LYS A 431 -9.61 43.67 -5.80
N ALA A 432 -9.31 43.04 -4.67
CA ALA A 432 -8.11 43.35 -3.87
C ALA A 432 -6.79 43.02 -4.59
N VAL A 433 -6.76 42.01 -5.47
CA VAL A 433 -5.56 41.60 -6.24
C VAL A 433 -5.38 42.43 -7.53
N LYS A 434 -6.40 43.14 -7.99
CA LYS A 434 -6.36 44.01 -9.18
C LYS A 434 -6.01 45.47 -8.88
N VAL A 435 -5.92 45.83 -7.60
CA VAL A 435 -5.41 47.12 -7.10
C VAL A 435 -3.93 46.96 -6.82
#